data_AF-A0A8T4RCT0-F1
#
_entry.id   AF-A0A8T4RCT0-F1
#
_cell.length_a   1.000
_cell.length_b   1.000
_cell.length_c   1.000
_cell.angle_alpha   90.00
_cell.angle_beta   90.00
_cell.angle_gamma   90.00
#
_symmetry.space_group_name_H-M   'P 1'
#
loop_
_entity.id
_entity.type
_entity.pdbx_description
1 polymer ?
#
loop_
_entity_poly.entity_id
_entity_poly.type
_entity_poly.pdbx_seq_one_letter_code
_entity_poly.pdbx_strand_id
1 'polypeptide(L)' 'MRPEAQRWLEQSEEEFSTAKVCFSGKKWFAAAFWCQQSVEKVLKAYYIV' A
#
# COMPACT_ATOMS: atom_id res chain seq x y z
N MET A 1 -10.39 0.78 15.89
CA MET A 1 -9.36 1.59 15.20
C MET A 1 -10.00 2.91 14.76
N ARG A 2 -9.27 4.03 14.73
CA ARG A 2 -9.84 5.30 14.22
C ARG A 2 -10.28 5.12 12.76
N PRO A 3 -11.40 5.71 12.31
CA PRO A 3 -11.88 5.55 10.93
C PRO A 3 -10.84 5.94 9.87
N GLU A 4 -9.98 6.92 10.16
CA GLU A 4 -8.92 7.32 9.24
C GLU A 4 -7.80 6.27 9.15
N ALA A 5 -7.39 5.67 10.27
CA ALA A 5 -6.44 4.57 10.27
C ALA A 5 -7.01 3.37 9.46
N GLN A 6 -8.31 3.11 9.55
CA GLN A 6 -8.97 2.04 8.78
C GLN A 6 -8.89 2.30 7.28
N ARG A 7 -9.17 3.52 6.85
CA ARG A 7 -9.01 3.93 5.45
C ARG A 7 -7.57 3.78 4.96
N TRP A 8 -6.59 4.11 5.79
CA TRP A 8 -5.18 3.92 5.43
C TRP A 8 -4.80 2.45 5.29
N LEU A 9 -5.29 1.57 6.16
CA LEU A 9 -5.07 0.13 6.00
C LEU A 9 -5.72 -0.41 4.73
N GLU A 10 -6.99 -0.07 4.45
CA GLU A 10 -7.68 -0.47 3.23
C GLU A 10 -6.93 0.00 1.97
N GLN A 11 -6.45 1.24 1.97
CA GLN A 11 -5.64 1.75 0.87
C GLN A 11 -4.30 1.01 0.73
N SER A 12 -3.66 0.64 1.84
CA SER A 12 -2.40 -0.12 1.79
C SER A 12 -2.58 -1.52 1.19
N GLU A 13 -3.72 -2.15 1.40
CA GLU A 13 -4.06 -3.45 0.83
C GLU A 13 -4.25 -3.35 -0.68
N GLU A 14 -4.97 -2.32 -1.14
CA GLU A 14 -5.19 -2.06 -2.56
C GLU A 14 -3.87 -1.77 -3.31
N GLU A 15 -2.97 -0.99 -2.69
CA GLU A 15 -1.66 -0.70 -3.25
C GLU A 15 -0.78 -1.96 -3.32
N PHE A 16 -0.85 -2.84 -2.32
CA PHE A 16 -0.14 -4.12 -2.38
C PHE A 16 -0.72 -5.06 -3.45
N SER A 17 -2.05 -5.07 -3.61
CA SER A 17 -2.70 -5.79 -4.72
C SER A 17 -2.21 -5.27 -6.07
N THR A 18 -2.14 -3.94 -6.24
CA THR A 18 -1.62 -3.29 -7.45
C THR A 18 -0.15 -3.65 -7.70
N ALA A 19 0.68 -3.72 -6.65
CA ALA A 19 2.07 -4.16 -6.75
C ALA A 19 2.19 -5.58 -7.31
N LYS A 20 1.33 -6.51 -6.88
CA LYS A 20 1.30 -7.90 -7.39
C LYS A 20 0.90 -7.96 -8.88
N VAL A 21 -0.06 -7.12 -9.30
CA VAL A 21 -0.44 -7.00 -10.72
C VAL A 21 0.74 -6.48 -11.54
N CYS A 22 1.41 -5.42 -11.07
CA CYS A 22 2.59 -4.86 -11.74
C CYS A 22 3.74 -5.87 -11.84
N PHE A 23 3.99 -6.63 -10.76
CA PHE A 23 5.01 -7.67 -10.73
C PHE A 23 4.71 -8.76 -11.76
N SER A 24 3.47 -9.26 -11.79
CA SER A 24 3.02 -10.26 -12.76
C SER A 24 3.12 -9.76 -14.21
N GLY A 25 2.85 -8.48 -14.43
CA GLY A 25 3.02 -7.79 -15.72
C GLY A 25 4.46 -7.42 -16.09
N LYS A 26 5.46 -7.87 -15.31
CA LYS A 26 6.89 -7.55 -15.48
C LYS A 26 7.20 -6.04 -15.45
N LYS A 27 6.34 -5.25 -14.81
CA LYS A 27 6.51 -3.81 -14.59
C LYS A 27 7.23 -3.58 -13.26
N TRP A 28 8.49 -4.00 -13.20
CA TRP A 28 9.27 -4.10 -11.95
C TRP A 28 9.39 -2.77 -11.19
N PHE A 29 9.64 -1.67 -11.89
CA PHE A 29 9.71 -0.35 -11.28
C PHE A 29 8.37 0.04 -10.62
N ALA A 30 7.25 -0.17 -11.32
CA ALA A 30 5.93 0.12 -10.77
C ALA A 30 5.59 -0.80 -9.58
N ALA A 31 5.98 -2.08 -9.65
CA ALA A 31 5.82 -3.01 -8.53
C ALA A 31 6.54 -2.52 -7.27
N ALA A 32 7.81 -2.08 -7.41
CA ALA A 32 8.57 -1.54 -6.30
C ALA A 32 7.96 -0.26 -5.73
N PHE A 33 7.50 0.65 -6.59
CA PHE A 33 6.80 1.88 -6.20
C PHE A 33 5.55 1.56 -5.37
N TRP A 34 4.70 0.66 -5.84
CA TRP A 34 3.46 0.29 -5.13
C TRP A 34 3.72 -0.46 -3.82
N CYS A 35 4.78 -1.24 -3.72
CA CYS A 35 5.24 -1.80 -2.44
C CYS A 35 5.63 -0.70 -1.45
N GLN A 36 6.39 0.31 -1.88
CA GLN A 36 6.77 1.45 -1.04
C GLN A 36 5.53 2.23 -0.57
N GLN A 37 4.58 2.47 -1.47
CA GLN A 37 3.32 3.13 -1.12
C GLN A 37 2.53 2.33 -0.08
N SER A 38 2.35 1.02 -0.28
CA SER A 38 1.63 0.16 0.67
C SER A 38 2.22 0.25 2.08
N VAL A 39 3.55 0.12 2.21
CA VAL A 39 4.24 0.24 3.50
C VAL A 39 4.06 1.63 4.12
N GLU A 40 4.15 2.70 3.33
CA GLU A 40 3.93 4.07 3.80
C GLU A 40 2.54 4.24 4.43
N LYS A 41 1.49 3.63 3.85
CA LYS A 41 0.12 3.75 4.38
C LYS A 41 -0.09 2.93 5.64
N VAL A 42 0.48 1.73 5.72
CA VAL A 42 0.49 0.95 6.97
C VAL A 42 1.14 1.75 8.09
N LEU A 43 2.31 2.37 7.82
CA LEU A 43 3.00 3.17 8.83
C LEU A 43 2.21 4.42 9.23
N LYS A 44 1.54 5.09 8.28
CA LYS A 44 0.62 6.19 8.58
C LYS A 44 -0.54 5.75 9.48
N ALA A 45 -1.16 4.61 9.16
CA ALA A 45 -2.26 4.05 9.95
C ALA A 45 -1.84 3.70 11.38
N TYR A 46 -0.60 3.27 11.57
CA TYR A 46 -0.09 2.81 12.86
C TYR A 46 0.50 3.93 13.74
N TYR A 47 1.29 4.85 13.16
CA TYR A 47 2.08 5.81 13.94
C TYR A 47 1.52 7.24 13.96
N ILE A 48 0.81 7.65 12.91
CA ILE A 48 0.45 9.07 12.71
C ILE A 48 -1.02 9.30 13.04
N VAL A 49 -1.88 8.39 12.58
CA VAL A 49 -3.33 8.57 12.55
C VAL A 49 -4.04 7.76 13.62
#